data_AF-F4HIU2-F1
#
_entry.id   AF-F4HIU2-F1
#
_cell.length_a   1.000
_cell.length_b   1.000
_cell.length_c   1.000
_cell.angle_alpha   90.00
_cell.angle_beta   90.00
_cell.angle_gamma   90.00
#
_symmetry.space_group_name_H-M   'P 1'
#
loop_
_entity.id
_entity.type
_entity.pdbx_description
1 polymer ?
#
loop_
_entity_poly.entity_id
_entity_poly.type
_entity_poly.pdbx_seq_one_letter_code
_entity_poly.pdbx_strand_id
1 'polypeptide(L)'
;MEDTKNNEHEIKKKEVVEVLRFYGFSARAEVYGIKPEGGVGRADVVGKKGSITIGVEIVDSGDVARDAKKLTMNNYDYRYIIVLNPSKKVDEIIVDGKRVKVLDSVRAFEHELRKDLGIPPDYPYFFQSRVEKPPEVFLESSEKELNKVIEELEEYGLENFTEEVLDALGMVYISRALAVELRVHYNPFGPPTRYEYESVNIKPQILSILQRLNLVNTERIGSGEWRKTIAYPTQRGLKVGHELILKRIREHKSKLEEIAREYGDKLWIILHGSLWYTPDYYSLEIITRDYSSAFEKEKEDPILKTARYIRILGRYSHFDLDYMSLPEHPLFLMFSNFLTNTVLKEDAIRFFKRLETYGLAISDVERDSRARPIWDVIKAPIEVFKFFLYKTKRPGNFAYYAQKFGVYYTLLHVGDIYHPPTAREEYEKLVRTLELDENLIAEVLAEMNKRGITSRLVKDPEKAPFIILDKKGFEEYIKFSLTAIAEKFQEG
;
A
#
# COMPACT_ATOMS: atom_id res chain seq x y z
N MET A 1 -10.74 31.45 -11.61
CA MET A 1 -11.44 30.19 -11.25
C MET A 1 -11.87 29.41 -12.49
N GLU A 2 -12.47 30.03 -13.52
CA GLU A 2 -12.72 29.34 -14.81
C GLU A 2 -11.42 28.94 -15.54
N ASP A 3 -10.38 29.79 -15.54
CA ASP A 3 -9.08 29.48 -16.15
C ASP A 3 -8.36 28.29 -15.50
N THR A 4 -8.57 28.06 -14.20
CA THR A 4 -7.97 26.94 -13.46
C THR A 4 -8.66 25.62 -13.80
N LYS A 5 -9.98 25.65 -14.06
CA LYS A 5 -10.80 24.46 -14.39
C LYS A 5 -10.59 23.97 -15.83
N ASN A 6 -10.51 24.88 -16.79
CA ASN A 6 -10.17 24.54 -18.18
C ASN A 6 -8.78 23.89 -18.28
N ASN A 7 -7.84 24.29 -17.41
CA ASN A 7 -6.51 23.68 -17.37
C ASN A 7 -6.55 22.23 -16.87
N GLU A 8 -7.37 21.93 -15.86
CA GLU A 8 -7.48 20.57 -15.31
C GLU A 8 -8.12 19.57 -16.29
N HIS A 9 -9.17 19.98 -17.02
CA HIS A 9 -9.81 19.16 -18.07
C HIS A 9 -8.81 18.77 -19.16
N GLU A 10 -8.04 19.74 -19.67
CA GLU A 10 -7.04 19.51 -20.72
C GLU A 10 -5.83 18.69 -20.24
N ILE A 11 -5.41 18.84 -18.98
CA ILE A 11 -4.38 17.99 -18.39
C ILE A 11 -4.85 16.53 -18.38
N LYS A 12 -6.09 16.28 -17.93
CA LYS A 12 -6.64 14.92 -17.85
C LYS A 12 -6.82 14.28 -19.23
N LYS A 13 -7.24 15.04 -20.25
CA LYS A 13 -7.27 14.53 -21.65
C LYS A 13 -5.90 14.06 -22.11
N LYS A 14 -4.85 14.85 -21.86
CA LYS A 14 -3.47 14.48 -22.22
C LYS A 14 -3.04 13.21 -21.49
N GLU A 15 -3.29 13.11 -20.19
CA GLU A 15 -2.97 11.91 -19.41
C GLU A 15 -3.67 10.66 -19.98
N VAL A 16 -4.97 10.73 -20.30
CA VAL A 16 -5.73 9.61 -20.90
C VAL A 16 -5.15 9.20 -22.26
N VAL A 17 -4.79 10.18 -23.12
CA VAL A 17 -4.15 9.91 -24.41
C VAL A 17 -2.83 9.16 -24.22
N GLU A 18 -2.03 9.56 -23.22
CA GLU A 18 -0.73 8.95 -22.97
C GLU A 18 -0.86 7.55 -22.37
N VAL A 19 -1.80 7.31 -21.46
CA VAL A 19 -2.16 5.97 -20.97
C VAL A 19 -2.52 5.06 -22.15
N LEU A 20 -3.41 5.51 -23.04
CA LEU A 20 -3.82 4.72 -24.20
C LEU A 20 -2.63 4.42 -25.14
N ARG A 21 -1.76 5.40 -25.39
CA ARG A 21 -0.54 5.22 -26.21
C ARG A 21 0.45 4.25 -25.59
N PHE A 22 0.62 4.31 -24.28
CA PHE A 22 1.46 3.37 -23.54
C PHE A 22 1.03 1.92 -23.76
N TYR A 23 -0.29 1.66 -23.77
CA TYR A 23 -0.86 0.36 -24.11
C TYR A 23 -0.95 0.05 -25.62
N GLY A 24 -0.32 0.89 -26.46
CA GLY A 24 -0.19 0.67 -27.90
C GLY A 24 -1.40 1.10 -28.74
N PHE A 25 -2.30 1.94 -28.20
CA PHE A 25 -3.38 2.54 -28.98
C PHE A 25 -2.88 3.78 -29.73
N SER A 26 -3.40 3.98 -30.94
CA SER A 26 -3.37 5.29 -31.58
C SER A 26 -4.46 6.15 -30.92
N ALA A 27 -4.06 7.06 -30.03
CA ALA A 27 -4.98 7.93 -29.29
C ALA A 27 -4.83 9.42 -29.64
N ARG A 28 -5.98 10.11 -29.72
CA ARG A 28 -6.09 11.55 -30.01
C ARG A 28 -7.20 12.16 -29.16
N ALA A 29 -7.01 13.42 -28.78
CA ALA A 29 -8.05 14.23 -28.15
C ALA A 29 -8.95 14.89 -29.21
N GLU A 30 -10.17 15.28 -28.83
CA GLU A 30 -11.08 16.10 -29.64
C GLU A 30 -11.47 15.46 -30.99
N VAL A 31 -11.82 14.16 -30.97
CA VAL A 31 -12.15 13.42 -32.20
C VAL A 31 -13.62 13.61 -32.56
N TYR A 32 -13.89 13.97 -33.81
CA TYR A 32 -15.25 14.18 -34.32
C TYR A 32 -16.12 12.92 -34.17
N GLY A 33 -17.34 13.12 -33.68
CA GLY A 33 -18.36 12.07 -33.50
C GLY A 33 -19.78 12.62 -33.65
N ILE A 34 -20.77 11.79 -33.39
CA ILE A 34 -22.20 12.17 -33.42
C ILE A 34 -22.63 12.61 -32.02
N LYS A 35 -23.38 13.72 -31.91
CA LYS A 35 -23.97 14.17 -30.64
C LYS A 35 -25.46 13.80 -30.51
N PRO A 36 -25.99 13.63 -29.27
CA PRO A 36 -27.36 13.16 -29.04
C PRO A 36 -28.46 14.02 -29.66
N GLU A 37 -28.24 15.33 -29.80
CA GLU A 37 -29.21 16.28 -30.38
C GLU A 37 -29.16 16.36 -31.92
N GLY A 38 -28.31 15.54 -32.56
CA GLY A 38 -28.07 15.57 -34.00
C GLY A 38 -26.91 16.51 -34.40
N GLY A 39 -26.18 16.14 -35.46
CA GLY A 39 -25.00 16.87 -35.96
C GLY A 39 -23.66 16.32 -35.45
N VAL A 40 -22.58 17.06 -35.74
CA VAL A 40 -21.20 16.67 -35.38
C VAL A 40 -20.87 17.20 -33.98
N GLY A 41 -20.52 16.30 -33.07
CA GLY A 41 -19.91 16.56 -31.77
C GLY A 41 -18.45 16.14 -31.73
N ARG A 42 -17.85 16.17 -30.55
CA ARG A 42 -16.50 15.63 -30.30
C ARG A 42 -16.53 14.76 -29.06
N ALA A 43 -15.79 13.66 -29.13
CA ALA A 43 -15.40 12.91 -27.96
C ALA A 43 -14.08 13.46 -27.42
N ASP A 44 -13.96 13.59 -26.10
CA ASP A 44 -12.80 14.19 -25.48
C ASP A 44 -11.52 13.43 -25.81
N VAL A 45 -11.54 12.10 -25.71
CA VAL A 45 -10.43 11.23 -26.13
C VAL A 45 -10.95 9.97 -26.82
N VAL A 46 -10.29 9.59 -27.92
CA VAL A 46 -10.54 8.32 -28.62
C VAL A 46 -9.25 7.58 -28.83
N GLY A 47 -9.26 6.28 -28.52
CA GLY A 47 -8.16 5.35 -28.77
C GLY A 47 -8.56 4.26 -29.77
N LYS A 48 -7.66 3.88 -30.68
CA LYS A 48 -7.85 2.74 -31.58
C LYS A 48 -6.62 1.83 -31.62
N LYS A 49 -6.83 0.53 -31.50
CA LYS A 49 -5.79 -0.52 -31.65
C LYS A 49 -6.39 -1.71 -32.40
N GLY A 50 -5.98 -1.90 -33.66
CA GLY A 50 -6.60 -2.90 -34.53
C GLY A 50 -8.10 -2.64 -34.72
N SER A 51 -8.93 -3.61 -34.37
CA SER A 51 -10.40 -3.50 -34.38
C SER A 51 -10.98 -2.89 -33.09
N ILE A 52 -10.21 -2.81 -32.00
CA ILE A 52 -10.68 -2.32 -30.71
C ILE A 52 -10.67 -0.79 -30.69
N THR A 53 -11.77 -0.20 -30.23
CA THR A 53 -12.01 1.24 -30.13
C THR A 53 -12.45 1.62 -28.73
N ILE A 54 -11.93 2.75 -28.24
CA ILE A 54 -12.18 3.26 -26.89
C ILE A 54 -12.61 4.71 -26.99
N GLY A 55 -13.71 5.06 -26.34
CA GLY A 55 -14.14 6.45 -26.16
C GLY A 55 -14.14 6.84 -24.70
N VAL A 56 -13.57 8.01 -24.39
CA VAL A 56 -13.49 8.56 -23.03
C VAL A 56 -14.00 10.00 -23.03
N GLU A 57 -14.86 10.31 -22.06
CA GLU A 57 -15.33 11.67 -21.76
C GLU A 57 -14.82 12.11 -20.39
N ILE A 58 -14.47 13.38 -20.24
CA ILE A 58 -14.01 13.96 -18.98
C ILE A 58 -15.02 15.03 -18.56
N VAL A 59 -15.62 14.88 -17.38
CA VAL A 59 -16.78 15.67 -16.98
C VAL A 59 -16.52 16.39 -15.66
N ASP A 60 -16.46 17.73 -15.69
CA ASP A 60 -16.37 18.57 -14.47
C ASP A 60 -17.76 18.84 -13.88
N SER A 61 -18.62 19.56 -14.62
CA SER A 61 -19.96 19.95 -14.18
C SER A 61 -21.09 19.50 -15.12
N GLY A 62 -20.74 18.79 -16.20
CA GLY A 62 -21.65 18.38 -17.29
C GLY A 62 -22.65 17.26 -16.93
N ASP A 63 -23.50 16.93 -17.90
CA ASP A 63 -24.51 15.88 -17.80
C ASP A 63 -23.92 14.53 -18.23
N VAL A 64 -23.54 13.71 -17.25
CA VAL A 64 -22.95 12.38 -17.41
C VAL A 64 -23.84 11.47 -18.29
N ALA A 65 -25.17 11.62 -18.23
CA ALA A 65 -26.09 10.81 -19.05
C ALA A 65 -26.02 11.19 -20.53
N ARG A 66 -25.83 12.48 -20.84
CA ARG A 66 -25.67 12.98 -22.21
C ARG A 66 -24.38 12.44 -22.84
N ASP A 67 -23.28 12.49 -22.08
CA ASP A 67 -21.98 12.00 -22.54
C ASP A 67 -21.95 10.48 -22.66
N ALA A 68 -22.64 9.75 -21.78
CA ALA A 68 -22.84 8.30 -21.92
C ALA A 68 -23.58 7.96 -23.22
N LYS A 69 -24.66 8.68 -23.55
CA LYS A 69 -25.38 8.48 -24.81
C LYS A 69 -24.52 8.79 -26.04
N LYS A 70 -23.71 9.84 -25.97
CA LYS A 70 -22.75 10.21 -27.02
C LYS A 70 -21.74 9.07 -27.28
N LEU A 71 -21.15 8.49 -26.24
CA LEU A 71 -20.22 7.36 -26.36
C LEU A 71 -20.90 6.11 -26.97
N THR A 72 -22.13 5.81 -26.54
CA THR A 72 -22.93 4.68 -27.03
C THR A 72 -23.28 4.84 -28.53
N MET A 73 -23.67 6.04 -28.97
CA MET A 73 -24.02 6.34 -30.36
C MET A 73 -22.83 6.22 -31.32
N ASN A 74 -21.62 6.54 -30.86
CA ASN A 74 -20.39 6.41 -31.66
C ASN A 74 -19.83 4.98 -31.69
N ASN A 75 -20.50 4.03 -31.04
CA ASN A 75 -20.25 2.59 -31.12
C ASN A 75 -18.80 2.15 -30.78
N TYR A 76 -18.15 2.83 -29.82
CA TYR A 76 -16.88 2.37 -29.27
C TYR A 76 -17.05 1.02 -28.57
N ASP A 77 -16.04 0.14 -28.57
CA ASP A 77 -16.10 -1.16 -27.88
C ASP A 77 -16.14 -0.96 -26.35
N TYR A 78 -15.22 -0.14 -25.84
CA TYR A 78 -15.15 0.25 -24.44
C TYR A 78 -15.44 1.75 -24.26
N ARG A 79 -16.19 2.09 -23.22
CA ARG A 79 -16.78 3.42 -23.01
C ARG A 79 -16.58 3.84 -21.56
N TYR A 80 -15.91 4.98 -21.36
CA TYR A 80 -15.56 5.48 -20.03
C TYR A 80 -15.93 6.95 -19.89
N ILE A 81 -16.34 7.34 -18.69
CA ILE A 81 -16.46 8.74 -18.28
C ILE A 81 -15.59 8.94 -17.05
N ILE A 82 -14.78 10.01 -17.02
CA ILE A 82 -13.97 10.40 -15.88
C ILE A 82 -14.56 11.68 -15.28
N VAL A 83 -15.14 11.61 -14.08
CA VAL A 83 -15.70 12.77 -13.37
C VAL A 83 -14.64 13.48 -12.55
N LEU A 84 -14.54 14.80 -12.67
CA LEU A 84 -13.62 15.62 -11.86
C LEU A 84 -14.24 16.07 -10.53
N ASN A 85 -15.57 16.02 -10.42
CA ASN A 85 -16.29 16.41 -9.20
C ASN A 85 -17.08 15.21 -8.61
N PRO A 86 -16.73 14.71 -7.41
CA PRO A 86 -17.28 13.46 -6.85
C PRO A 86 -18.77 13.49 -6.53
N SER A 87 -19.39 14.66 -6.40
CA SER A 87 -20.77 14.82 -5.90
C SER A 87 -21.87 14.30 -6.84
N LYS A 88 -21.51 13.74 -8.02
CA LYS A 88 -22.44 13.17 -9.02
C LYS A 88 -22.09 11.72 -9.41
N LYS A 89 -21.36 10.98 -8.55
CA LYS A 89 -20.90 9.61 -8.86
C LYS A 89 -22.07 8.62 -8.94
N VAL A 90 -22.12 7.90 -10.05
CA VAL A 90 -22.80 6.61 -10.25
C VAL A 90 -21.72 5.66 -10.78
N ASP A 91 -21.74 4.36 -10.46
CA ASP A 91 -20.65 3.46 -10.87
C ASP A 91 -20.69 3.12 -12.37
N GLU A 92 -21.89 2.98 -12.92
CA GLU A 92 -22.11 2.74 -14.35
C GLU A 92 -23.43 3.33 -14.84
N ILE A 93 -23.47 3.62 -16.14
CA ILE A 93 -24.69 4.03 -16.85
C ILE A 93 -24.93 3.04 -17.98
N ILE A 94 -26.16 2.51 -18.05
CA ILE A 94 -26.61 1.65 -19.14
C ILE A 94 -27.42 2.50 -20.13
N VAL A 95 -26.93 2.61 -21.36
CA VAL A 95 -27.64 3.29 -22.46
C VAL A 95 -27.80 2.31 -23.62
N ASP A 96 -29.04 2.07 -24.05
CA ASP A 96 -29.37 1.15 -25.14
C ASP A 96 -28.75 -0.26 -24.98
N GLY A 97 -28.74 -0.77 -23.75
CA GLY A 97 -28.16 -2.07 -23.39
C GLY A 97 -26.62 -2.10 -23.38
N LYS A 98 -25.94 -0.98 -23.64
CA LYS A 98 -24.48 -0.85 -23.58
C LYS A 98 -24.07 -0.18 -22.28
N ARG A 99 -23.08 -0.77 -21.62
CA ARG A 99 -22.48 -0.26 -20.38
C ARG A 99 -21.49 0.86 -20.69
N VAL A 100 -21.57 1.94 -19.91
CA VAL A 100 -20.59 3.04 -19.84
C VAL A 100 -20.12 3.12 -18.39
N LYS A 101 -18.81 2.93 -18.17
CA LYS A 101 -18.22 2.97 -16.83
C LYS A 101 -17.91 4.40 -16.42
N VAL A 102 -18.22 4.79 -15.20
CA VAL A 102 -17.97 6.14 -14.70
C VAL A 102 -16.94 6.08 -13.57
N LEU A 103 -15.86 6.83 -13.72
CA LEU A 103 -14.63 6.73 -12.95
C LEU A 103 -14.26 8.11 -12.39
N ASP A 104 -13.56 8.16 -11.27
CA ASP A 104 -13.21 9.41 -10.57
C ASP A 104 -11.79 9.90 -10.86
N SER A 105 -11.01 9.13 -11.62
CA SER A 105 -9.63 9.49 -11.92
C SER A 105 -9.11 8.81 -13.19
N VAL A 106 -8.05 9.37 -13.77
CA VAL A 106 -7.32 8.73 -14.89
C VAL A 106 -6.62 7.44 -14.45
N ARG A 107 -6.31 7.30 -13.15
CA ARG A 107 -5.76 6.07 -12.57
C ARG A 107 -6.80 4.96 -12.52
N ALA A 108 -8.02 5.28 -12.07
CA ALA A 108 -9.15 4.35 -12.15
C ALA A 108 -9.45 3.95 -13.60
N PHE A 109 -9.33 4.90 -14.55
CA PHE A 109 -9.43 4.60 -15.99
C PHE A 109 -8.38 3.61 -16.45
N GLU A 110 -7.11 3.80 -16.10
CA GLU A 110 -6.06 2.85 -16.45
C GLU A 110 -6.35 1.44 -15.89
N HIS A 111 -6.77 1.34 -14.62
CA HIS A 111 -7.10 0.07 -13.99
C HIS A 111 -8.24 -0.66 -14.72
N GLU A 112 -9.35 0.04 -15.00
CA GLU A 112 -10.48 -0.54 -15.72
C GLU A 112 -10.13 -0.92 -17.16
N LEU A 113 -9.32 -0.10 -17.83
CA LEU A 113 -8.83 -0.36 -19.17
C LEU A 113 -8.03 -1.67 -19.23
N ARG A 114 -7.11 -1.88 -18.28
CA ARG A 114 -6.30 -3.10 -18.19
C ARG A 114 -7.17 -4.33 -18.03
N LYS A 115 -8.14 -4.29 -17.12
CA LYS A 115 -9.10 -5.38 -16.91
C LYS A 115 -9.88 -5.69 -18.19
N ASP A 116 -10.45 -4.69 -18.83
CA ASP A 116 -11.28 -4.84 -20.02
C ASP A 116 -10.50 -5.41 -21.21
N LEU A 117 -9.21 -5.10 -21.29
CA LEU A 117 -8.29 -5.59 -22.32
C LEU A 117 -7.60 -6.91 -21.95
N GLY A 118 -7.83 -7.45 -20.75
CA GLY A 118 -7.13 -8.63 -20.26
C GLY A 118 -5.61 -8.45 -20.17
N ILE A 119 -5.16 -7.24 -19.84
CA ILE A 119 -3.73 -6.95 -19.66
C ILE A 119 -3.26 -7.70 -18.41
N PRO A 120 -2.21 -8.51 -18.51
CA PRO A 120 -1.79 -9.27 -17.35
C PRO A 120 -1.22 -8.35 -16.26
N PRO A 121 -1.39 -8.72 -14.97
CA PRO A 121 -0.95 -7.90 -13.82
C PRO A 121 0.55 -7.61 -13.81
N ASP A 122 1.35 -8.40 -14.52
CA ASP A 122 2.81 -8.25 -14.60
C ASP A 122 3.26 -7.13 -15.53
N TYR A 123 2.37 -6.66 -16.43
CA TYR A 123 2.60 -5.52 -17.28
C TYR A 123 2.49 -4.22 -16.46
N PRO A 124 3.49 -3.33 -16.50
CA PRO A 124 3.54 -2.14 -15.65
C PRO A 124 2.35 -1.20 -15.90
N TYR A 125 1.90 -0.48 -14.86
CA TYR A 125 1.01 0.66 -15.06
C TYR A 125 1.79 1.82 -15.70
N PHE A 126 1.15 2.59 -16.56
CA PHE A 126 1.63 3.85 -17.11
C PHE A 126 2.08 4.79 -16.00
N PHE A 127 1.26 5.03 -14.97
CA PHE A 127 1.65 5.91 -13.87
C PHE A 127 2.77 5.34 -13.00
N GLN A 128 2.97 4.02 -12.98
CA GLN A 128 4.14 3.39 -12.35
C GLN A 128 5.38 3.50 -13.23
N SER A 129 5.25 3.35 -14.55
CA SER A 129 6.35 3.49 -15.52
C SER A 129 6.83 4.94 -15.68
N ARG A 130 5.95 5.90 -15.37
CA ARG A 130 6.20 7.35 -15.26
C ARG A 130 6.71 7.80 -13.91
N VAL A 131 6.65 6.95 -12.89
CA VAL A 131 7.72 6.98 -11.91
C VAL A 131 8.95 6.55 -12.72
N GLU A 132 9.53 7.52 -13.45
CA GLU A 132 10.93 7.55 -13.80
C GLU A 132 11.59 6.83 -12.65
N LYS A 133 12.34 5.74 -12.96
CA LYS A 133 13.23 5.05 -12.01
C LYS A 133 13.43 6.02 -10.87
N PRO A 134 12.85 5.81 -9.66
CA PRO A 134 12.90 6.83 -8.62
C PRO A 134 14.34 7.30 -8.65
N PRO A 135 14.61 8.62 -8.78
CA PRO A 135 15.80 9.14 -9.48
C PRO A 135 17.00 8.26 -9.17
N GLU A 136 17.94 8.06 -10.09
CA GLU A 136 19.27 7.61 -9.66
C GLU A 136 19.74 8.61 -8.59
N VAL A 137 19.35 8.39 -7.35
CA VAL A 137 19.72 9.16 -6.19
C VAL A 137 21.05 8.52 -5.94
N PHE A 138 22.02 9.00 -6.72
CA PHE A 138 23.25 9.48 -6.15
C PHE A 138 22.90 9.97 -4.75
N LEU A 139 23.24 9.14 -3.77
CA LEU A 139 23.20 9.41 -2.34
C LEU A 139 24.21 10.54 -2.06
N GLU A 140 24.06 11.69 -2.71
CA GLU A 140 24.73 12.93 -2.35
C GLU A 140 23.91 13.55 -1.23
N SER A 141 24.06 12.98 -0.03
CA SER A 141 23.88 13.77 1.17
C SER A 141 24.90 14.90 1.09
N SER A 142 24.43 16.14 1.10
CA SER A 142 25.31 17.30 1.25
C SER A 142 25.99 17.32 2.62
N GLU A 143 25.48 16.52 3.57
CA GLU A 143 25.85 16.47 4.99
C GLU A 143 25.89 17.85 5.63
N LYS A 144 25.22 18.83 5.03
CA LYS A 144 25.38 20.23 5.37
C LYS A 144 24.69 20.55 6.69
N GLU A 145 23.47 20.05 6.87
CA GLU A 145 22.74 20.26 8.12
C GLU A 145 23.25 19.31 9.20
N LEU A 146 23.69 18.11 8.83
CA LEU A 146 24.36 17.19 9.75
C LEU A 146 25.65 17.77 10.33
N ASN A 147 26.55 18.28 9.47
CA ASN A 147 27.82 18.85 9.92
C ASN A 147 27.62 20.11 10.77
N LYS A 148 26.64 20.96 10.45
CA LYS A 148 26.27 22.09 11.32
C LYS A 148 25.83 21.67 12.71
N VAL A 149 25.09 20.56 12.84
CA VAL A 149 24.68 20.05 14.16
C VAL A 149 25.89 19.56 14.95
N ILE A 150 26.86 18.92 14.28
CA ILE A 150 28.11 18.50 14.90
C ILE A 150 28.92 19.73 15.37
N GLU A 151 29.06 20.75 14.51
CA GLU A 151 29.69 22.03 14.86
C GLU A 151 28.98 22.71 16.04
N GLU A 152 27.65 22.78 16.04
CA GLU A 152 26.86 23.33 17.16
C GLU A 152 27.12 22.57 18.47
N LEU A 153 27.20 21.24 18.43
CA LEU A 153 27.53 20.44 19.62
C LEU A 153 28.93 20.78 20.15
N GLU A 154 29.92 20.93 19.28
CA GLU A 154 31.27 21.35 19.65
C GLU A 154 31.27 22.77 20.23
N GLU A 155 30.55 23.72 19.62
CA GLU A 155 30.42 25.09 20.11
C GLU A 155 29.78 25.17 21.51
N TYR A 156 28.84 24.27 21.81
CA TYR A 156 28.21 24.16 23.13
C TYR A 156 29.03 23.36 24.16
N GLY A 157 30.20 22.82 23.79
CA GLY A 157 31.01 21.96 24.67
C GLY A 157 30.36 20.59 24.94
N LEU A 158 29.59 20.09 23.97
CA LEU A 158 28.85 18.83 24.00
C LEU A 158 29.39 17.80 23.01
N GLU A 159 30.63 17.95 22.54
CA GLU A 159 31.28 17.08 21.55
C GLU A 159 31.29 15.60 21.99
N ASN A 160 31.40 15.35 23.29
CA ASN A 160 31.37 14.01 23.88
C ASN A 160 30.00 13.31 23.76
N PHE A 161 28.94 14.05 23.45
CA PHE A 161 27.58 13.51 23.27
C PHE A 161 27.21 13.29 21.81
N THR A 162 28.08 13.61 20.85
CA THR A 162 27.76 13.63 19.42
C THR A 162 27.16 12.31 18.93
N GLU A 163 27.80 11.18 19.23
CA GLU A 163 27.30 9.86 18.81
C GLU A 163 25.93 9.55 19.44
N GLU A 164 25.77 9.73 20.75
CA GLU A 164 24.49 9.49 21.45
C GLU A 164 23.36 10.37 20.91
N VAL A 165 23.64 11.64 20.59
CA VAL A 165 22.67 12.59 20.02
C VAL A 165 22.27 12.18 18.61
N LEU A 166 23.22 11.80 17.76
CA LEU A 166 22.94 11.36 16.40
C LEU A 166 22.19 10.03 16.38
N ASP A 167 22.54 9.07 17.23
CA ASP A 167 21.82 7.81 17.37
C ASP A 167 20.38 8.04 17.82
N ALA A 168 20.16 8.84 18.86
CA ALA A 168 18.83 9.17 19.34
C ALA A 168 17.99 9.91 18.28
N LEU A 169 18.60 10.83 17.52
CA LEU A 169 17.94 11.47 16.38
C LEU A 169 17.56 10.45 15.30
N GLY A 170 18.46 9.51 14.99
CA GLY A 170 18.21 8.42 14.06
C GLY A 170 17.01 7.57 14.49
N MET A 171 16.91 7.24 15.78
CA MET A 171 15.75 6.51 16.32
C MET A 171 14.45 7.31 16.16
N VAL A 172 14.45 8.60 16.49
CA VAL A 172 13.25 9.45 16.33
C VAL A 172 12.88 9.61 14.86
N TYR A 173 13.87 9.74 13.96
CA TYR A 173 13.65 9.84 12.53
C TYR A 173 13.02 8.59 11.93
N ILE A 174 13.52 7.40 12.31
CA ILE A 174 13.00 6.12 11.83
C ILE A 174 11.60 5.84 12.41
N SER A 175 11.40 6.06 13.72
CA SER A 175 10.11 5.81 14.37
C SER A 175 9.03 6.80 13.92
N ARG A 176 9.41 8.06 13.65
CA ARG A 176 8.56 9.25 13.49
C ARG A 176 7.74 9.64 14.72
N ALA A 177 7.44 8.71 15.61
CA ALA A 177 6.71 8.90 16.84
C ALA A 177 7.27 7.99 17.95
N LEU A 178 8.46 8.32 18.45
CA LEU A 178 9.17 7.48 19.42
C LEU A 178 8.75 7.78 20.85
N ALA A 179 8.32 6.77 21.62
CA ALA A 179 8.10 6.96 23.04
C ALA A 179 9.42 7.28 23.75
N VAL A 180 9.45 8.33 24.58
CA VAL A 180 10.63 8.75 25.35
C VAL A 180 10.41 8.74 26.86
N GLU A 181 9.14 8.77 27.30
CA GLU A 181 8.76 8.54 28.70
C GLU A 181 7.49 7.71 28.76
N LEU A 182 7.44 6.71 29.64
CA LEU A 182 6.25 5.93 29.94
C LEU A 182 5.81 6.20 31.38
N ARG A 183 4.50 6.27 31.60
CA ARG A 183 3.96 6.29 32.95
C ARG A 183 4.11 4.90 33.59
N VAL A 184 4.78 4.83 34.73
CA VAL A 184 5.01 3.58 35.47
C VAL A 184 4.24 3.51 36.79
N HIS A 185 3.79 4.66 37.29
CA HIS A 185 2.97 4.75 38.49
C HIS A 185 1.73 5.60 38.22
N TYR A 186 0.54 5.02 38.44
CA TYR A 186 -0.73 5.73 38.37
C TYR A 186 -1.43 5.70 39.72
N ASN A 187 -1.54 6.86 40.36
CA ASN A 187 -2.38 7.03 41.55
C ASN A 187 -3.57 7.94 41.21
N PRO A 188 -4.76 7.40 40.92
CA PRO A 188 -5.95 8.20 40.62
C PRO A 188 -6.49 9.00 41.82
N PHE A 189 -6.05 8.69 43.04
CA PHE A 189 -6.63 9.25 44.29
C PHE A 189 -5.61 9.97 45.19
N GLY A 190 -4.38 10.21 44.71
CA GLY A 190 -3.33 10.88 45.47
C GLY A 190 -2.58 11.93 44.65
N PRO A 191 -1.74 12.75 45.31
CA PRO A 191 -0.95 13.76 44.62
C PRO A 191 0.02 13.11 43.60
N PRO A 192 0.35 13.81 42.49
CA PRO A 192 1.32 13.32 41.52
C PRO A 192 2.63 12.95 42.20
N THR A 193 3.13 11.74 42.00
CA THR A 193 4.39 11.30 42.58
C THR A 193 5.55 11.72 41.70
N ARG A 194 6.73 11.96 42.29
CA ARG A 194 7.94 12.37 41.56
C ARG A 194 8.49 11.30 40.60
N TYR A 195 7.98 10.07 40.71
CA TYR A 195 8.36 8.89 39.92
C TYR A 195 7.23 8.41 39.00
N GLU A 196 6.31 9.30 38.63
CA GLU A 196 5.15 8.93 37.82
C GLU A 196 5.56 8.42 36.43
N TYR A 197 6.70 8.88 35.89
CA TYR A 197 7.21 8.54 34.56
C TYR A 197 8.66 8.06 34.62
N GLU A 198 8.97 7.09 33.77
CA GLU A 198 10.32 6.60 33.50
C GLU A 198 10.70 6.88 32.05
N SER A 199 11.96 7.26 31.83
CA SER A 199 12.49 7.46 30.49
C SER A 199 12.71 6.14 29.78
N VAL A 200 12.33 6.08 28.51
CA VAL A 200 12.51 4.92 27.64
C VAL A 200 13.17 5.35 26.34
N ASN A 201 13.92 4.46 25.70
CA ASN A 201 14.64 4.66 24.42
C ASN A 201 15.73 5.75 24.40
N ILE A 202 15.50 6.93 24.98
CA ILE A 202 16.41 8.08 24.97
C ILE A 202 16.62 8.59 26.40
N LYS A 203 17.88 8.78 26.80
CA LYS A 203 18.23 9.37 28.11
C LYS A 203 17.72 10.82 28.20
N PRO A 204 17.20 11.30 29.35
CA PRO A 204 16.69 12.68 29.50
C PRO A 204 17.65 13.78 29.05
N GLN A 205 18.95 13.60 29.35
CA GLN A 205 19.99 14.55 28.96
C GLN A 205 20.12 14.68 27.43
N ILE A 206 20.04 13.56 26.70
CA ILE A 206 20.13 13.54 25.23
C ILE A 206 18.86 14.14 24.62
N LEU A 207 17.69 13.82 25.18
CA LEU A 207 16.43 14.42 24.76
C LEU A 207 16.44 15.95 24.94
N SER A 208 16.96 16.44 26.07
CA SER A 208 17.12 17.88 26.33
C SER A 208 18.02 18.54 25.28
N ILE A 209 19.14 17.91 24.91
CA ILE A 209 20.03 18.40 23.84
C ILE A 209 19.27 18.46 22.50
N LEU A 210 18.59 17.38 22.11
CA LEU A 210 17.80 17.31 20.86
C LEU A 210 16.72 18.41 20.78
N GLN A 211 16.05 18.70 21.90
CA GLN A 211 15.06 19.78 21.98
C GLN A 211 15.72 21.16 21.88
N ARG A 212 16.85 21.38 22.56
CA ARG A 212 17.59 22.66 22.53
C ARG A 212 18.16 22.98 21.15
N LEU A 213 18.59 21.96 20.41
CA LEU A 213 19.01 22.08 19.01
C LEU A 213 17.84 22.17 18.00
N ASN A 214 16.60 22.17 18.49
CA ASN A 214 15.38 22.21 17.67
C ASN A 214 15.31 21.05 16.66
N LEU A 215 15.77 19.86 17.05
CA LEU A 215 15.74 18.65 16.22
C LEU A 215 14.51 17.79 16.53
N VAL A 216 14.01 17.86 17.76
CA VAL A 216 12.88 17.05 18.24
C VAL A 216 11.90 17.90 19.05
N ASN A 217 10.60 17.67 18.85
CA ASN A 217 9.53 18.14 19.71
C ASN A 217 8.95 16.97 20.50
N THR A 218 8.37 17.24 21.67
CA THR A 218 7.71 16.21 22.47
C THR A 218 6.26 16.57 22.75
N GLU A 219 5.39 15.57 22.68
CA GLU A 219 3.98 15.69 23.05
C GLU A 219 3.61 14.57 24.02
N ARG A 220 2.77 14.89 25.02
CA ARG A 220 2.23 13.89 25.94
C ARG A 220 0.86 13.44 25.47
N ILE A 221 0.72 12.14 25.20
CA ILE A 221 -0.52 11.55 24.70
C ILE A 221 -1.02 10.41 25.60
N GLY A 222 -2.24 9.93 25.35
CA GLY A 222 -2.85 8.79 26.04
C GLY A 222 -3.67 9.18 27.28
N SER A 223 -4.20 8.17 27.96
CA SER A 223 -5.13 8.36 29.08
C SER A 223 -4.83 7.42 30.24
N GLY A 224 -5.01 7.89 31.49
CA GLY A 224 -4.83 7.07 32.69
C GLY A 224 -3.39 6.54 32.81
N GLU A 225 -3.25 5.26 33.14
CA GLU A 225 -1.96 4.56 33.27
C GLU A 225 -1.16 4.47 31.95
N TRP A 226 -1.81 4.65 30.80
CA TRP A 226 -1.19 4.53 29.49
C TRP A 226 -0.61 5.85 28.95
N ARG A 227 -0.63 6.92 29.74
CA ARG A 227 -0.01 8.20 29.35
C ARG A 227 1.48 8.04 29.08
N LYS A 228 1.98 8.75 28.08
CA LYS A 228 3.39 8.72 27.67
C LYS A 228 3.78 10.00 26.95
N THR A 229 5.08 10.29 26.94
CA THR A 229 5.66 11.37 26.15
C THR A 229 6.24 10.78 24.87
N ILE A 230 5.85 11.31 23.71
CA ILE A 230 6.36 10.92 22.39
C ILE A 230 7.24 12.04 21.84
N ALA A 231 8.38 11.67 21.29
CA ALA A 231 9.27 12.51 20.51
C ALA A 231 8.95 12.40 19.01
N TYR A 232 8.85 13.56 18.35
CA TYR A 232 8.66 13.71 16.92
C TYR A 232 9.79 14.56 16.33
N PRO A 233 10.30 14.25 15.14
CA PRO A 233 11.30 15.08 14.50
C PRO A 233 10.69 16.44 14.07
N THR A 234 11.42 17.52 14.28
CA THR A 234 11.08 18.83 13.68
C THR A 234 11.39 18.81 12.18
N GLN A 235 11.02 19.85 11.43
CA GLN A 235 11.46 19.99 10.03
C GLN A 235 12.99 20.00 9.88
N ARG A 236 13.71 20.56 10.86
CA ARG A 236 15.19 20.48 10.91
C ARG A 236 15.64 19.05 11.21
N GLY A 237 15.05 18.41 12.22
CA GLY A 237 15.36 17.02 12.59
C GLY A 237 15.08 16.02 11.46
N LEU A 238 14.07 16.26 10.63
CA LEU A 238 13.80 15.46 9.43
C LEU A 238 14.92 15.55 8.41
N LYS A 239 15.45 16.75 8.15
CA LYS A 239 16.57 16.93 7.22
C LYS A 239 17.85 16.27 7.74
N VAL A 240 18.18 16.52 9.00
CA VAL A 240 19.38 15.95 9.63
C VAL A 240 19.28 14.43 9.74
N GLY A 241 18.13 13.90 10.16
CA GLY A 241 17.86 12.47 10.22
C GLY A 241 17.97 11.81 8.85
N HIS A 242 17.44 12.44 7.79
CA HIS A 242 17.62 11.97 6.42
C HIS A 242 19.11 11.89 6.02
N GLU A 243 19.86 12.98 6.21
CA GLU A 243 21.30 13.03 5.89
C GLU A 243 22.10 11.97 6.68
N LEU A 244 21.76 11.74 7.95
CA LEU A 244 22.35 10.72 8.81
C LEU A 244 22.10 9.29 8.28
N ILE A 245 20.86 8.97 7.89
CA ILE A 245 20.53 7.66 7.31
C ILE A 245 21.27 7.44 5.99
N LEU A 246 21.35 8.45 5.12
CA LEU A 246 22.10 8.35 3.87
C LEU A 246 23.59 8.12 4.12
N LYS A 247 24.17 8.81 5.11
CA LYS A 247 25.56 8.60 5.55
C LYS A 247 25.80 7.17 6.01
N ARG A 248 24.93 6.63 6.89
CA ARG A 248 25.01 5.22 7.36
C ARG A 248 24.91 4.22 6.21
N ILE A 249 24.02 4.43 5.24
CA ILE A 249 23.92 3.61 4.04
C ILE A 249 25.24 3.64 3.25
N ARG A 250 25.87 4.81 3.12
CA ARG A 250 27.13 4.98 2.40
C ARG A 250 28.29 4.27 3.12
N GLU A 251 28.40 4.47 4.43
CA GLU A 251 29.44 3.85 5.27
C GLU A 251 29.35 2.33 5.28
N HIS A 252 28.13 1.78 5.28
CA HIS A 252 27.88 0.34 5.29
C HIS A 252 27.56 -0.27 3.92
N LYS A 253 27.79 0.45 2.82
CA LYS A 253 27.36 0.07 1.47
C LYS A 253 27.76 -1.37 1.09
N SER A 254 29.01 -1.75 1.34
CA SER A 254 29.52 -3.09 1.00
C SER A 254 28.78 -4.21 1.75
N LYS A 255 28.42 -3.97 3.02
CA LYS A 255 27.66 -4.90 3.86
C LYS A 255 26.18 -4.97 3.47
N LEU A 256 25.59 -3.85 3.06
CA LEU A 256 24.24 -3.84 2.53
C LEU A 256 24.17 -4.58 1.18
N GLU A 257 25.15 -4.41 0.31
CA GLU A 257 25.23 -5.18 -0.95
C GLU A 257 25.43 -6.68 -0.71
N GLU A 258 26.14 -7.07 0.35
CA GLU A 258 26.26 -8.46 0.80
C GLU A 258 24.89 -9.02 1.22
N ILE A 259 24.12 -8.28 2.03
CA ILE A 259 22.75 -8.63 2.41
C ILE A 259 21.86 -8.82 1.17
N ALA A 260 21.96 -7.91 0.19
CA ALA A 260 21.17 -7.99 -1.03
C ALA A 260 21.45 -9.28 -1.82
N ARG A 261 22.72 -9.70 -1.90
CA ARG A 261 23.12 -10.94 -2.56
C ARG A 261 22.68 -12.18 -1.81
N GLU A 262 22.79 -12.18 -0.48
CA GLU A 262 22.43 -13.31 0.37
C GLU A 262 20.93 -13.63 0.31
N TYR A 263 20.08 -12.61 0.33
CA TYR A 263 18.62 -12.78 0.28
C TYR A 263 18.09 -12.99 -1.15
N GLY A 264 18.83 -12.56 -2.17
CA GLY A 264 18.42 -12.70 -3.57
C GLY A 264 17.01 -12.16 -3.84
N ASP A 265 16.20 -12.97 -4.54
CA ASP A 265 14.84 -12.59 -4.96
C ASP A 265 13.86 -12.47 -3.78
N LYS A 266 14.11 -13.16 -2.65
CA LYS A 266 13.28 -13.05 -1.43
C LYS A 266 13.28 -11.64 -0.88
N LEU A 267 14.38 -10.89 -1.07
CA LEU A 267 14.46 -9.53 -0.57
C LEU A 267 13.42 -8.63 -1.23
N TRP A 268 13.12 -8.81 -2.52
CA TRP A 268 12.07 -8.06 -3.19
C TRP A 268 10.70 -8.26 -2.49
N ILE A 269 10.39 -9.51 -2.15
CA ILE A 269 9.15 -9.88 -1.45
C ILE A 269 9.12 -9.27 -0.05
N ILE A 270 10.21 -9.38 0.71
CA ILE A 270 10.29 -8.83 2.07
C ILE A 270 10.12 -7.30 2.05
N LEU A 271 10.77 -6.60 1.12
CA LEU A 271 10.67 -5.15 1.00
C LEU A 271 9.25 -4.68 0.71
N HIS A 272 8.57 -5.29 -0.27
CA HIS A 272 7.19 -4.93 -0.61
C HIS A 272 6.19 -5.40 0.46
N GLY A 273 6.43 -6.58 1.05
CA GLY A 273 5.58 -7.14 2.08
C GLY A 273 5.68 -6.43 3.43
N SER A 274 6.83 -5.81 3.71
CA SER A 274 7.03 -4.96 4.87
C SER A 274 6.78 -3.48 4.59
N LEU A 275 6.19 -3.09 3.46
CA LEU A 275 5.96 -1.67 3.16
C LEU A 275 4.72 -1.13 3.89
N TRP A 276 4.89 -0.02 4.59
CA TRP A 276 3.84 0.68 5.32
C TRP A 276 3.66 2.08 4.75
N TYR A 277 2.41 2.51 4.67
CA TYR A 277 2.07 3.90 4.38
C TYR A 277 1.46 4.53 5.61
N THR A 278 1.96 5.70 5.96
CA THR A 278 1.31 6.64 6.86
C THR A 278 1.11 7.92 6.04
N PRO A 279 0.02 8.68 6.23
CA PRO A 279 -0.13 9.95 5.52
C PRO A 279 1.17 10.75 5.57
N ASP A 280 1.63 11.19 4.40
CA ASP A 280 2.87 11.95 4.16
C ASP A 280 4.21 11.17 4.14
N TYR A 281 4.25 9.86 4.46
CA TYR A 281 5.49 9.07 4.31
C TYR A 281 5.30 7.54 4.19
N TYR A 282 6.32 6.88 3.65
CA TYR A 282 6.43 5.41 3.67
C TYR A 282 7.52 4.97 4.64
N SER A 283 7.35 3.80 5.24
CA SER A 283 8.33 3.11 6.08
C SER A 283 8.33 1.63 5.75
N LEU A 284 9.37 0.92 6.20
CA LEU A 284 9.36 -0.53 6.27
C LEU A 284 9.10 -0.95 7.70
N GLU A 285 8.15 -1.85 7.94
CA GLU A 285 7.87 -2.37 9.28
C GLU A 285 7.53 -3.86 9.26
N ILE A 286 8.09 -4.60 10.22
CA ILE A 286 7.78 -6.02 10.45
C ILE A 286 7.30 -6.21 11.88
N ILE A 287 6.11 -6.82 12.04
CA ILE A 287 5.54 -7.13 13.35
C ILE A 287 6.26 -8.34 13.95
N THR A 288 6.92 -8.22 15.09
CA THR A 288 7.57 -9.36 15.77
C THR A 288 6.64 -10.01 16.80
N ARG A 289 5.66 -9.26 17.32
CA ARG A 289 4.66 -9.77 18.27
C ARG A 289 3.34 -9.03 18.15
N ASP A 290 2.23 -9.75 18.28
CA ASP A 290 0.89 -9.20 18.27
C ASP A 290 0.16 -9.39 19.60
N TYR A 291 -0.11 -8.27 20.29
CA TYR A 291 -0.82 -8.24 21.56
C TYR A 291 -2.35 -8.18 21.40
N SER A 292 -2.84 -7.73 20.24
CA SER A 292 -4.28 -7.63 19.95
C SER A 292 -4.94 -9.01 19.85
N SER A 293 -4.18 -10.01 19.40
CA SER A 293 -4.61 -11.41 19.30
C SER A 293 -4.81 -12.13 20.64
N ALA A 294 -4.38 -11.55 21.76
CA ALA A 294 -4.56 -12.17 23.09
C ALA A 294 -6.03 -12.30 23.52
N PHE A 295 -6.95 -11.66 22.79
CA PHE A 295 -8.40 -11.70 23.03
C PHE A 295 -9.17 -12.66 22.10
N GLU A 296 -8.52 -13.29 21.13
CA GLU A 296 -9.17 -14.23 20.21
C GLU A 296 -9.24 -15.63 20.84
N LYS A 297 -10.46 -16.13 21.05
CA LYS A 297 -10.76 -17.38 21.78
C LYS A 297 -10.59 -18.66 20.95
N GLU A 298 -10.37 -18.57 19.65
CA GLU A 298 -10.15 -19.74 18.78
C GLU A 298 -8.74 -19.69 18.18
N LYS A 299 -8.01 -20.81 18.26
CA LYS A 299 -6.73 -21.00 17.56
C LYS A 299 -7.00 -21.17 16.07
N GLU A 300 -7.29 -20.07 15.39
CA GLU A 300 -7.30 -20.06 13.94
C GLU A 300 -5.90 -20.41 13.41
N ASP A 301 -5.85 -21.15 12.30
CA ASP A 301 -4.59 -21.51 11.66
C ASP A 301 -3.82 -20.24 11.21
N PRO A 302 -2.50 -20.13 11.46
CA PRO A 302 -1.74 -18.93 11.11
C PRO A 302 -1.82 -18.52 9.63
N ILE A 303 -1.92 -19.50 8.70
CA ILE A 303 -2.02 -19.21 7.27
C ILE A 303 -3.37 -18.57 6.94
N LEU A 304 -4.47 -19.15 7.47
CA LEU A 304 -5.82 -18.61 7.26
C LEU A 304 -5.96 -17.25 7.93
N LYS A 305 -5.52 -17.12 9.18
CA LYS A 305 -5.51 -15.85 9.91
C LYS A 305 -4.78 -14.76 9.13
N THR A 306 -3.56 -15.06 8.67
CA THR A 306 -2.77 -14.08 7.90
C THR A 306 -3.45 -13.71 6.59
N ALA A 307 -4.05 -14.66 5.88
CA ALA A 307 -4.78 -14.39 4.64
C ALA A 307 -6.03 -13.52 4.87
N ARG A 308 -6.84 -13.79 5.92
CA ARG A 308 -8.06 -13.03 6.25
C ARG A 308 -7.77 -11.59 6.66
N TYR A 309 -6.69 -11.38 7.40
CA TYR A 309 -6.39 -10.07 7.96
C TYR A 309 -5.28 -9.33 7.20
N ILE A 310 -4.92 -9.81 6.00
CA ILE A 310 -3.86 -9.22 5.21
C ILE A 310 -4.19 -7.77 4.84
N ARG A 311 -3.16 -6.94 4.82
CA ARG A 311 -3.22 -5.52 4.45
C ARG A 311 -2.29 -5.27 3.27
N ILE A 312 -2.63 -4.26 2.48
CA ILE A 312 -1.88 -3.87 1.26
C ILE A 312 -0.61 -3.11 1.64
N LEU A 313 -0.74 -2.13 2.54
CA LEU A 313 0.37 -1.29 3.02
C LEU A 313 0.37 -1.22 4.56
N GLY A 314 0.37 -2.40 5.19
CA GLY A 314 0.42 -2.56 6.66
C GLY A 314 -0.88 -2.21 7.39
N ARG A 315 -1.44 -1.02 7.15
CA ARG A 315 -2.69 -0.52 7.80
C ARG A 315 -3.91 -0.59 6.90
N TYR A 316 -3.70 -0.47 5.59
CA TYR A 316 -4.76 -0.28 4.61
C TYR A 316 -5.23 -1.62 4.03
N SER A 317 -6.55 -1.77 3.99
CA SER A 317 -7.25 -2.88 3.35
C SER A 317 -7.46 -2.59 1.86
N HIS A 318 -8.03 -3.56 1.14
CA HIS A 318 -8.48 -3.35 -0.24
C HIS A 318 -9.63 -2.33 -0.36
N PHE A 319 -10.31 -1.98 0.73
CA PHE A 319 -11.31 -0.92 0.71
C PHE A 319 -10.70 0.48 0.55
N ASP A 320 -9.41 0.64 0.86
CA ASP A 320 -8.74 1.94 0.93
C ASP A 320 -8.05 2.34 -0.39
N LEU A 321 -8.12 1.49 -1.42
CA LEU A 321 -7.33 1.63 -2.64
C LEU A 321 -7.70 2.83 -3.51
N ASP A 322 -8.97 3.24 -3.48
CA ASP A 322 -9.49 4.34 -4.30
C ASP A 322 -8.80 5.69 -3.98
N TYR A 323 -8.10 5.79 -2.84
CA TYR A 323 -7.48 7.02 -2.35
C TYR A 323 -5.95 7.00 -2.38
N MET A 324 -5.31 5.94 -2.89
CA MET A 324 -3.87 5.73 -2.70
C MET A 324 -3.09 5.55 -4.02
N SER A 325 -2.00 6.29 -4.18
CA SER A 325 -1.00 5.99 -5.21
C SER A 325 -0.12 4.85 -4.74
N LEU A 326 -0.33 3.64 -5.27
CA LEU A 326 0.47 2.49 -4.89
C LEU A 326 1.79 2.40 -5.66
N PRO A 327 2.89 1.99 -5.00
CA PRO A 327 4.19 1.79 -5.65
C PRO A 327 4.25 0.51 -6.50
N GLU A 328 3.29 -0.41 -6.33
CA GLU A 328 3.22 -1.69 -7.04
C GLU A 328 1.74 -2.15 -7.08
N HIS A 329 1.41 -3.11 -7.95
CA HIS A 329 0.08 -3.69 -8.07
C HIS A 329 -0.46 -4.17 -6.70
N PRO A 330 -1.71 -3.85 -6.31
CA PRO A 330 -2.26 -4.20 -4.99
C PRO A 330 -2.14 -5.70 -4.66
N LEU A 331 -2.49 -6.57 -5.61
CA LEU A 331 -2.33 -8.01 -5.46
C LEU A 331 -0.89 -8.44 -5.10
N PHE A 332 0.12 -7.79 -5.69
CA PHE A 332 1.52 -8.12 -5.42
C PHE A 332 1.96 -7.64 -4.04
N LEU A 333 1.49 -6.47 -3.61
CA LEU A 333 1.71 -5.97 -2.25
C LEU A 333 1.07 -6.91 -1.21
N MET A 334 -0.19 -7.32 -1.42
CA MET A 334 -0.88 -8.25 -0.53
C MET A 334 -0.20 -9.60 -0.47
N PHE A 335 0.16 -10.16 -1.63
CA PHE A 335 0.82 -11.45 -1.66
C PHE A 335 2.21 -11.39 -1.03
N SER A 336 2.96 -10.30 -1.25
CA SER A 336 4.24 -10.07 -0.57
C SER A 336 4.08 -9.96 0.94
N ASN A 337 3.06 -9.23 1.41
CA ASN A 337 2.75 -9.11 2.83
C ASN A 337 2.38 -10.48 3.43
N PHE A 338 1.63 -11.30 2.69
CA PHE A 338 1.23 -12.64 3.11
C PHE A 338 2.45 -13.54 3.28
N LEU A 339 3.34 -13.59 2.28
CA LEU A 339 4.57 -14.37 2.36
C LEU A 339 5.47 -13.89 3.50
N THR A 340 5.62 -12.57 3.65
CA THR A 340 6.43 -11.93 4.70
C THR A 340 5.92 -12.21 6.11
N ASN A 341 4.60 -12.36 6.27
CA ASN A 341 3.98 -12.68 7.56
C ASN A 341 3.70 -14.17 7.78
N THR A 342 4.12 -15.03 6.84
CA THR A 342 4.02 -16.49 6.95
C THR A 342 5.40 -17.14 6.79
N VAL A 343 5.72 -17.64 5.59
CA VAL A 343 6.91 -18.47 5.32
C VAL A 343 8.23 -17.69 5.34
N LEU A 344 8.21 -16.38 5.09
CA LEU A 344 9.40 -15.51 5.11
C LEU A 344 9.54 -14.72 6.42
N LYS A 345 8.75 -15.03 7.45
CA LYS A 345 8.71 -14.23 8.68
C LYS A 345 10.05 -14.12 9.37
N GLU A 346 10.72 -15.25 9.56
CA GLU A 346 12.03 -15.29 10.23
C GLU A 346 13.12 -14.63 9.38
N ASP A 347 13.06 -14.78 8.06
CA ASP A 347 14.00 -14.14 7.13
C ASP A 347 13.83 -12.61 7.15
N ALA A 348 12.58 -12.13 7.17
CA ALA A 348 12.27 -10.72 7.34
C ALA A 348 12.78 -10.19 8.70
N ILE A 349 12.50 -10.87 9.80
CA ILE A 349 12.99 -10.45 11.13
C ILE A 349 14.52 -10.41 11.15
N ARG A 350 15.19 -11.41 10.60
CA ARG A 350 16.66 -11.46 10.49
C ARG A 350 17.20 -10.30 9.65
N PHE A 351 16.53 -9.96 8.55
CA PHE A 351 16.90 -8.85 7.67
C PHE A 351 16.86 -7.52 8.45
N PHE A 352 15.75 -7.25 9.12
CA PHE A 352 15.58 -6.04 9.92
C PHE A 352 16.57 -5.96 11.10
N LYS A 353 16.80 -7.06 11.82
CA LYS A 353 17.80 -7.11 12.90
C LYS A 353 19.21 -6.82 12.41
N ARG A 354 19.57 -7.24 11.20
CA ARG A 354 20.86 -6.87 10.59
C ARG A 354 20.92 -5.38 10.23
N LEU A 355 19.81 -4.78 9.83
CA LEU A 355 19.76 -3.33 9.60
C LEU A 355 19.93 -2.53 10.90
N GLU A 356 19.41 -3.04 12.03
CA GLU A 356 19.60 -2.42 13.34
C GLU A 356 21.09 -2.30 13.70
N THR A 357 21.93 -3.29 13.36
CA THR A 357 23.38 -3.24 13.65
C THR A 357 24.12 -2.14 12.89
N TYR A 358 23.50 -1.56 11.87
CA TYR A 358 24.03 -0.44 11.08
C TYR A 358 23.31 0.89 11.36
N GLY A 359 22.46 0.93 12.40
CA GLY A 359 21.63 2.09 12.71
C GLY A 359 20.62 2.45 11.62
N LEU A 360 20.19 1.47 10.80
CA LEU A 360 19.25 1.63 9.69
C LEU A 360 17.86 1.07 9.99
N ALA A 361 17.69 0.48 11.16
CA ALA A 361 16.41 0.04 11.68
C ALA A 361 16.38 0.22 13.21
N ILE A 362 15.17 0.17 13.79
CA ILE A 362 14.97 0.18 15.24
C ILE A 362 13.84 -0.76 15.63
N SER A 363 13.98 -1.38 16.81
CA SER A 363 12.88 -2.01 17.52
C SER A 363 12.01 -0.94 18.19
N ASP A 364 10.70 -1.05 17.99
CA ASP A 364 9.70 -0.11 18.51
C ASP A 364 8.42 -0.89 18.91
N VAL A 365 7.47 -0.19 19.52
CA VAL A 365 6.19 -0.77 19.92
C VAL A 365 5.06 0.12 19.40
N GLU A 366 4.30 -0.39 18.44
CA GLU A 366 3.08 0.26 17.97
C GLU A 366 2.00 0.21 19.05
N ARG A 367 1.22 1.28 19.14
CA ARG A 367 0.23 1.47 20.21
C ARG A 367 -1.08 2.00 19.66
N ASP A 368 -2.17 1.66 20.34
CA ASP A 368 -3.51 2.18 20.01
C ASP A 368 -3.68 3.65 20.43
N SER A 369 -4.86 4.22 20.17
CA SER A 369 -5.22 5.60 20.52
C SER A 369 -5.22 5.88 22.03
N ARG A 370 -5.33 4.85 22.86
CA ARG A 370 -5.21 4.94 24.32
C ARG A 370 -3.77 4.74 24.79
N ALA A 371 -2.83 4.59 23.86
CA ALA A 371 -1.42 4.32 24.10
C ALA A 371 -1.10 2.93 24.66
N ARG A 372 -2.01 1.96 24.53
CA ARG A 372 -1.76 0.55 24.86
C ARG A 372 -0.95 -0.15 23.76
N PRO A 373 0.00 -1.05 24.09
CA PRO A 373 0.75 -1.80 23.09
C PRO A 373 -0.16 -2.68 22.24
N ILE A 374 -0.01 -2.61 20.91
CA ILE A 374 -0.71 -3.48 19.95
C ILE A 374 0.26 -4.43 19.25
N TRP A 375 1.44 -3.93 18.86
CA TRP A 375 2.47 -4.73 18.18
C TRP A 375 3.87 -4.35 18.67
N ASP A 376 4.73 -5.36 18.84
CA ASP A 376 6.18 -5.12 18.78
C ASP A 376 6.57 -5.12 17.30
N VAL A 377 7.38 -4.15 16.88
CA VAL A 377 7.76 -3.99 15.47
C VAL A 377 9.25 -3.68 15.34
N ILE A 378 9.82 -4.00 14.18
CA ILE A 378 11.11 -3.43 13.76
C ILE A 378 10.84 -2.54 12.55
N LYS A 379 11.29 -1.29 12.60
CA LYS A 379 11.05 -0.26 11.57
C LYS A 379 12.34 0.11 10.86
N ALA A 380 12.27 0.38 9.57
CA ALA A 380 13.35 0.97 8.79
C ALA A 380 12.80 2.09 7.90
N PRO A 381 13.60 3.11 7.57
CA PRO A 381 13.14 4.27 6.82
C PRO A 381 13.12 3.96 5.30
N ILE A 382 12.37 4.72 4.51
CA ILE A 382 12.15 4.48 3.08
C ILE A 382 13.43 4.48 2.24
N GLU A 383 14.48 5.13 2.70
CA GLU A 383 15.80 5.16 2.07
C GLU A 383 16.41 3.76 1.98
N VAL A 384 16.14 2.91 2.97
CA VAL A 384 16.55 1.49 2.96
C VAL A 384 15.80 0.74 1.86
N PHE A 385 14.47 0.92 1.77
CA PHE A 385 13.68 0.34 0.68
C PHE A 385 14.21 0.76 -0.68
N LYS A 386 14.42 2.06 -0.88
CA LYS A 386 14.98 2.61 -2.12
C LYS A 386 16.34 1.99 -2.40
N PHE A 387 17.26 1.95 -1.44
CA PHE A 387 18.60 1.39 -1.65
C PHE A 387 18.58 -0.04 -2.18
N PHE A 388 17.72 -0.90 -1.62
CA PHE A 388 17.65 -2.31 -2.01
C PHE A 388 16.79 -2.56 -3.25
N LEU A 389 15.71 -1.80 -3.47
CA LEU A 389 14.78 -2.05 -4.56
C LEU A 389 15.45 -2.05 -5.94
N TYR A 390 16.40 -1.15 -6.22
CA TYR A 390 17.10 -1.15 -7.52
C TYR A 390 18.08 -2.32 -7.70
N LYS A 391 18.37 -3.05 -6.62
CA LYS A 391 19.32 -4.16 -6.60
C LYS A 391 18.61 -5.51 -6.55
N THR A 392 17.30 -5.51 -6.41
CA THR A 392 16.48 -6.71 -6.39
C THR A 392 15.57 -6.73 -7.61
N LYS A 393 15.05 -7.91 -7.93
CA LYS A 393 14.07 -8.11 -8.99
C LYS A 393 12.92 -8.91 -8.45
N ARG A 394 11.73 -8.67 -9.01
CA ARG A 394 10.57 -9.50 -8.75
C ARG A 394 10.88 -10.95 -9.18
N PRO A 395 10.60 -11.96 -8.33
CA PRO A 395 10.76 -13.36 -8.72
C PRO A 395 9.94 -13.69 -9.97
N GLY A 396 10.49 -14.49 -10.89
CA GLY A 396 9.89 -14.70 -12.22
C GLY A 396 8.49 -15.33 -12.21
N ASN A 397 8.22 -16.25 -11.27
CA ASN A 397 6.93 -16.93 -11.11
C ASN A 397 5.96 -16.20 -10.17
N PHE A 398 6.33 -15.01 -9.66
CA PHE A 398 5.57 -14.31 -8.63
C PHE A 398 4.14 -13.97 -9.06
N ALA A 399 3.96 -13.43 -10.27
CA ALA A 399 2.64 -13.01 -10.77
C ALA A 399 1.65 -14.19 -10.88
N TYR A 400 2.12 -15.36 -11.30
CA TYR A 400 1.32 -16.58 -11.40
C TYR A 400 0.80 -17.02 -10.02
N TYR A 401 1.67 -17.05 -9.02
CA TYR A 401 1.29 -17.43 -7.66
C TYR A 401 0.46 -16.35 -6.96
N ALA A 402 0.70 -15.08 -7.26
CA ALA A 402 -0.10 -13.97 -6.77
C ALA A 402 -1.55 -14.06 -7.26
N GLN A 403 -1.78 -14.40 -8.53
CA GLN A 403 -3.13 -14.64 -9.08
C GLN A 403 -3.85 -15.77 -8.35
N LYS A 404 -3.17 -16.90 -8.12
CA LYS A 404 -3.74 -18.01 -7.32
C LYS A 404 -4.06 -17.59 -5.89
N PHE A 405 -3.14 -16.87 -5.23
CA PHE A 405 -3.39 -16.30 -3.91
C PHE A 405 -4.63 -15.40 -3.91
N GLY A 406 -4.76 -14.51 -4.89
CA GLY A 406 -5.90 -13.60 -5.03
C GLY A 406 -7.24 -14.33 -5.18
N VAL A 407 -7.27 -15.46 -5.89
CA VAL A 407 -8.45 -16.34 -5.97
C VAL A 407 -8.84 -16.84 -4.58
N TYR A 408 -7.90 -17.46 -3.85
CA TYR A 408 -8.18 -18.01 -2.52
C TYR A 408 -8.53 -16.93 -1.50
N TYR A 409 -7.86 -15.78 -1.56
CA TYR A 409 -8.17 -14.59 -0.77
C TYR A 409 -9.61 -14.14 -1.01
N THR A 410 -10.01 -14.00 -2.28
CA THR A 410 -11.37 -13.58 -2.65
C THR A 410 -12.42 -14.57 -2.15
N LEU A 411 -12.18 -15.86 -2.34
CA LEU A 411 -13.09 -16.90 -1.84
C LEU A 411 -13.23 -16.85 -0.32
N LEU A 412 -12.13 -16.68 0.41
CA LEU A 412 -12.13 -16.62 1.86
C LEU A 412 -12.93 -15.42 2.39
N HIS A 413 -12.70 -14.23 1.83
CA HIS A 413 -13.39 -13.00 2.23
C HIS A 413 -14.88 -13.00 1.87
N VAL A 414 -15.23 -13.45 0.67
CA VAL A 414 -16.62 -13.52 0.23
C VAL A 414 -17.38 -14.64 0.96
N GLY A 415 -16.70 -15.75 1.27
CA GLY A 415 -17.26 -16.90 1.97
C GLY A 415 -17.71 -16.58 3.41
N ASP A 416 -17.14 -15.56 4.03
CA ASP A 416 -17.53 -15.11 5.38
C ASP A 416 -18.81 -14.24 5.38
N ILE A 417 -19.29 -13.81 4.21
CA ILE A 417 -20.42 -12.89 4.09
C ILE A 417 -21.73 -13.68 3.89
N TYR A 418 -22.58 -13.67 4.91
CA TYR A 418 -23.88 -14.36 4.87
C TYR A 418 -24.92 -13.69 3.97
N HIS A 419 -24.87 -12.37 3.78
CA HIS A 419 -25.87 -11.61 3.03
C HIS A 419 -25.56 -11.64 1.52
N PRO A 420 -26.40 -12.23 0.64
CA PRO A 420 -26.05 -12.49 -0.75
C PRO A 420 -25.71 -11.24 -1.59
N PRO A 421 -26.47 -10.12 -1.51
CA PRO A 421 -26.11 -8.90 -2.23
C PRO A 421 -24.75 -8.34 -1.82
N THR A 422 -24.45 -8.35 -0.52
CA THR A 422 -23.15 -7.86 -0.01
C THR A 422 -22.00 -8.78 -0.42
N ALA A 423 -22.22 -10.11 -0.43
CA ALA A 423 -21.23 -11.06 -0.91
C ALA A 423 -20.93 -10.88 -2.41
N ARG A 424 -21.95 -10.55 -3.21
CA ARG A 424 -21.80 -10.23 -4.63
C ARG A 424 -21.01 -8.94 -4.85
N GLU A 425 -21.39 -7.87 -4.17
CA GLU A 425 -20.72 -6.58 -4.24
C GLU A 425 -19.24 -6.72 -3.87
N GLU A 426 -18.95 -7.40 -2.76
CA GLU A 426 -17.57 -7.65 -2.31
C GLU A 426 -16.78 -8.48 -3.32
N TYR A 427 -17.40 -9.53 -3.88
CA TYR A 427 -16.78 -10.36 -4.91
C TYR A 427 -16.40 -9.56 -6.15
N GLU A 428 -17.34 -8.78 -6.70
CA GLU A 428 -17.10 -7.97 -7.88
C GLU A 428 -16.04 -6.91 -7.63
N LYS A 429 -16.08 -6.30 -6.43
CA LYS A 429 -15.06 -5.34 -5.99
C LYS A 429 -13.69 -6.00 -5.94
N LEU A 430 -13.54 -7.15 -5.29
CA LEU A 430 -12.25 -7.85 -5.17
C LEU A 430 -11.71 -8.30 -6.52
N VAL A 431 -12.54 -8.94 -7.35
CA VAL A 431 -12.15 -9.39 -8.69
C VAL A 431 -11.68 -8.23 -9.56
N ARG A 432 -12.37 -7.09 -9.49
CA ARG A 432 -11.98 -5.85 -10.19
C ARG A 432 -10.65 -5.33 -9.66
N THR A 433 -10.63 -5.02 -8.37
CA THR A 433 -9.52 -4.36 -7.68
C THR A 433 -8.20 -5.12 -7.75
N LEU A 434 -8.27 -6.45 -7.72
CA LEU A 434 -7.10 -7.32 -7.76
C LEU A 434 -6.76 -7.81 -9.17
N GLU A 435 -7.48 -7.35 -10.20
CA GLU A 435 -7.35 -7.78 -11.61
C GLU A 435 -7.34 -9.32 -11.72
N LEU A 436 -8.30 -10.00 -11.09
CA LEU A 436 -8.36 -11.46 -11.10
C LEU A 436 -9.05 -11.98 -12.36
N ASP A 437 -8.50 -13.06 -12.92
CA ASP A 437 -9.18 -13.82 -13.97
C ASP A 437 -10.32 -14.65 -13.35
N GLU A 438 -11.56 -14.29 -13.70
CA GLU A 438 -12.77 -14.96 -13.23
C GLU A 438 -12.81 -16.45 -13.62
N ASN A 439 -12.13 -16.83 -14.70
CA ASN A 439 -12.02 -18.24 -15.10
C ASN A 439 -11.26 -19.07 -14.05
N LEU A 440 -10.18 -18.52 -13.47
CA LEU A 440 -9.43 -19.20 -12.41
C LEU A 440 -10.30 -19.42 -11.17
N ILE A 441 -11.14 -18.45 -10.81
CA ILE A 441 -12.09 -18.57 -9.71
C ILE A 441 -13.13 -19.67 -10.02
N ALA A 442 -13.68 -19.66 -11.22
CA ALA A 442 -14.66 -20.65 -11.65
C ALA A 442 -14.09 -22.07 -11.66
N GLU A 443 -12.84 -22.25 -12.07
CA GLU A 443 -12.13 -23.53 -12.04
C GLU A 443 -11.95 -24.06 -10.61
N VAL A 444 -11.47 -23.22 -9.68
CA VAL A 444 -11.30 -23.59 -8.27
C VAL A 444 -12.64 -23.97 -7.64
N LEU A 445 -13.70 -23.18 -7.87
CA LEU A 445 -15.05 -23.49 -7.37
C LEU A 445 -15.62 -24.76 -8.01
N ALA A 446 -15.34 -25.03 -9.28
CA ALA A 446 -15.75 -26.28 -9.93
C ALA A 446 -15.06 -27.50 -9.32
N GLU A 447 -13.79 -27.38 -8.93
CA GLU A 447 -13.06 -28.44 -8.23
C GLU A 447 -13.62 -28.67 -6.83
N MET A 448 -13.83 -27.61 -6.04
CA MET A 448 -14.46 -27.68 -4.72
C MET A 448 -15.87 -28.28 -4.79
N ASN A 449 -16.65 -27.92 -5.82
CA ASN A 449 -17.99 -28.47 -6.04
C ASN A 449 -17.97 -29.98 -6.32
N LYS A 450 -17.02 -30.48 -7.11
CA LYS A 450 -16.85 -31.94 -7.33
C LYS A 450 -16.56 -32.70 -6.03
N ARG A 451 -15.97 -32.03 -5.04
CA ARG A 451 -15.68 -32.57 -3.70
C ARG A 451 -16.84 -32.35 -2.70
N GLY A 452 -17.94 -31.70 -3.12
CA GLY A 452 -19.08 -31.40 -2.25
C GLY A 452 -18.85 -30.25 -1.27
N ILE A 453 -17.83 -29.41 -1.48
CA ILE A 453 -17.43 -28.35 -0.55
C ILE A 453 -18.20 -27.04 -0.79
N THR A 454 -18.38 -26.67 -2.06
CA THR A 454 -19.09 -25.44 -2.46
C THR A 454 -20.05 -25.70 -3.63
N SER A 455 -20.87 -24.72 -3.98
CA SER A 455 -21.47 -24.63 -5.32
C SER A 455 -20.44 -24.20 -6.37
N ARG A 456 -20.81 -24.33 -7.65
CA ARG A 456 -20.08 -23.64 -8.75
C ARG A 456 -20.30 -22.13 -8.67
N LEU A 457 -19.52 -21.38 -9.46
CA LEU A 457 -19.72 -19.95 -9.65
C LEU A 457 -21.12 -19.67 -10.23
N VAL A 458 -21.86 -18.81 -9.55
CA VAL A 458 -23.21 -18.37 -9.92
C VAL A 458 -23.10 -17.02 -10.63
N LYS A 459 -23.59 -16.95 -11.87
CA LYS A 459 -23.57 -15.72 -12.70
C LYS A 459 -24.76 -14.77 -12.45
N ASP A 460 -25.75 -15.23 -11.70
CA ASP A 460 -26.94 -14.44 -11.38
C ASP A 460 -26.58 -13.31 -10.40
N PRO A 461 -26.71 -12.03 -10.78
CA PRO A 461 -26.27 -10.89 -9.95
C PRO A 461 -27.09 -10.74 -8.67
N GLU A 462 -28.33 -11.26 -8.62
CA GLU A 462 -29.20 -11.20 -7.43
C GLU A 462 -28.85 -12.25 -6.36
N LYS A 463 -27.90 -13.14 -6.67
CA LYS A 463 -27.48 -14.25 -5.79
C LYS A 463 -26.04 -14.09 -5.35
N ALA A 464 -25.71 -14.76 -4.25
CA ALA A 464 -24.32 -14.93 -3.84
C ALA A 464 -23.50 -15.59 -4.97
N PRO A 465 -22.23 -15.21 -5.15
CA PRO A 465 -21.36 -15.75 -6.20
C PRO A 465 -21.13 -17.25 -6.06
N PHE A 466 -21.17 -17.79 -4.85
CA PHE A 466 -21.14 -19.21 -4.57
C PHE A 466 -21.73 -19.47 -3.17
N ILE A 467 -21.98 -20.74 -2.86
CA ILE A 467 -22.48 -21.20 -1.56
C ILE A 467 -21.49 -22.20 -0.99
N ILE A 468 -21.16 -22.07 0.30
CA ILE A 468 -20.37 -23.05 1.05
C ILE A 468 -21.31 -24.14 1.58
N LEU A 469 -21.03 -25.39 1.20
CA LEU A 469 -21.79 -26.58 1.62
C LEU A 469 -21.12 -27.28 2.81
N ASP A 470 -19.79 -27.26 2.85
CA ASP A 470 -18.97 -27.76 3.95
C ASP A 470 -17.93 -26.70 4.35
N LYS A 471 -18.16 -26.03 5.48
CA LYS A 471 -17.26 -24.97 5.98
C LYS A 471 -15.88 -25.51 6.35
N LYS A 472 -15.81 -26.70 6.95
CA LYS A 472 -14.54 -27.28 7.38
C LYS A 472 -13.70 -27.70 6.17
N GLY A 473 -14.31 -28.41 5.23
CA GLY A 473 -13.65 -28.76 3.97
C GLY A 473 -13.21 -27.54 3.15
N PHE A 474 -13.96 -26.44 3.20
CA PHE A 474 -13.60 -25.18 2.56
C PHE A 474 -12.34 -24.56 3.16
N GLU A 475 -12.29 -24.41 4.48
CA GLU A 475 -11.13 -23.86 5.19
C GLU A 475 -9.90 -24.75 5.03
N GLU A 476 -10.04 -26.08 5.11
CA GLU A 476 -8.94 -27.02 4.89
C GLU A 476 -8.39 -26.95 3.46
N TYR A 477 -9.26 -26.84 2.44
CA TYR A 477 -8.84 -26.72 1.04
C TYR A 477 -8.08 -25.41 0.79
N ILE A 478 -8.61 -24.28 1.29
CA ILE A 478 -7.96 -22.97 1.15
C ILE A 478 -6.61 -22.98 1.87
N LYS A 479 -6.57 -23.46 3.13
CA LYS A 479 -5.34 -23.59 3.90
C LYS A 479 -4.29 -24.38 3.12
N PHE A 480 -4.62 -25.59 2.68
CA PHE A 480 -3.71 -26.46 1.93
C PHE A 480 -3.16 -25.75 0.69
N SER A 481 -4.04 -25.07 -0.06
CA SER A 481 -3.66 -24.38 -1.29
C SER A 481 -2.75 -23.18 -1.03
N LEU A 482 -3.05 -22.38 0.00
CA LEU A 482 -2.23 -21.25 0.41
C LEU A 482 -0.85 -21.69 0.93
N THR A 483 -0.78 -22.75 1.74
CA THR A 483 0.49 -23.34 2.18
C THR A 483 1.33 -23.80 0.99
N ALA A 484 0.74 -24.54 0.06
CA ALA A 484 1.45 -25.04 -1.13
C ALA A 484 1.97 -23.92 -2.04
N ILE A 485 1.27 -22.78 -2.09
CA ILE A 485 1.75 -21.57 -2.79
C ILE A 485 2.93 -20.95 -2.03
N ALA A 486 2.80 -20.80 -0.71
CA ALA A 486 3.81 -20.14 0.11
C ALA A 486 5.14 -20.90 0.11
N GLU A 487 5.11 -22.24 0.20
CA GLU A 487 6.30 -23.10 0.17
C GLU A 487 7.18 -22.88 -1.08
N LYS A 488 6.60 -22.43 -2.21
CA LYS A 488 7.35 -22.11 -3.44
C LYS A 488 8.33 -20.95 -3.28
N PHE A 489 8.19 -20.16 -2.22
CA PHE A 489 9.05 -19.02 -1.92
C PHE A 489 9.97 -19.26 -0.73
N GLN A 490 9.89 -20.43 -0.07
CA GLN A 490 10.76 -20.77 1.05
C GLN A 490 12.09 -21.39 0.61
N GLU A 491 12.09 -22.15 -0.49
CA GLU A 491 13.25 -22.93 -0.98
C GLU A 491 14.23 -22.15 -1.88
N GLY A 492 14.02 -20.85 -2.06
CA GLY A 492 14.82 -19.97 -2.94
C GLY A 492 16.07 -19.38 -2.31
#